data_AF-A0A3D0T819-F1
#
_entry.id   AF-A0A3D0T819-F1
#
_cell.length_a   1.000
_cell.length_b   1.000
_cell.length_c   1.000
_cell.angle_alpha   90.00
_cell.angle_beta   90.00
_cell.angle_gamma   90.00
#
_symmetry.space_group_name_H-M   'P 1'
#
loop_
_entity.id
_entity.type
_entity.pdbx_description
1 polymer ?
#
loop_
_entity_poly.entity_id
_entity_poly.type
_entity_poly.pdbx_seq_one_letter_code
_entity_poly.pdbx_strand_id
1 'polypeptide(L)'
;AAANALLNSDDANPEHVAQAWQWVNQASAQQLQDSGRFNKLPAYVSLRQLILEHGFEPDVLRQQLAQYQRVFRNHPLVTHWPDNLSNLDQLAQTNRENIAVMLPLSGRLQVTGMAIKEGILAAYFNDASAMNATRIPQLQFIDTNGATADELIVAAADADWIIGPLLKENVDALLPKLSPQHRILTLNRPEASLPALGNGEQQELLPASFSSQVYYALAPEDEASQLAERVFTQGRRSPVLVASENTLHQRMQDAFLTRWQQLTSGLAASQHSAPTLVTYSDNNTLREGILDALDVAQSKERIKEIQSFADGELYNMARNRRDIDAVVVFTSPEQTELVNPVIEASISPFGGVTVPVFATSRSIDYAQSRNQWRDLENLHFLDMPWVLPDNPAPELAAQTDALWPQRPTPLQRLFAFGVDAYNLLPRINSMAWLPQLQYEGLTGALSVNQNNEIVRSLPEAVVTQERVQVLAE
;
A
#
# COMPACT_ATOMS: atom_id res chain seq x y z
N ALA A 1 -18.23 19.21 8.87
CA ALA A 1 -19.58 19.82 8.81
C ALA A 1 -20.65 18.86 9.32
N ALA A 2 -20.81 17.66 8.72
CA ALA A 2 -21.77 16.64 9.17
C ALA A 2 -21.62 16.29 10.66
N ALA A 3 -20.40 15.98 11.13
CA ALA A 3 -20.12 15.73 12.54
C ALA A 3 -20.59 16.86 13.47
N ASN A 4 -20.32 18.12 13.11
CA ASN A 4 -20.74 19.27 13.91
C ASN A 4 -22.27 19.44 13.93
N ALA A 5 -22.95 19.17 12.81
CA ALA A 5 -24.41 19.21 12.75
C ALA A 5 -25.03 18.11 13.63
N LEU A 6 -24.48 16.90 13.59
CA LEU A 6 -24.91 15.77 14.41
C LEU A 6 -24.79 16.09 15.90
N LEU A 7 -23.65 16.64 16.33
CA LEU A 7 -23.38 17.05 17.71
C LEU A 7 -24.16 18.30 18.17
N ASN A 8 -24.84 19.01 17.26
CA ASN A 8 -25.71 20.13 17.57
C ASN A 8 -27.18 19.73 17.73
N SER A 9 -27.55 18.48 17.44
CA SER A 9 -28.87 17.97 17.81
C SER A 9 -28.98 17.90 19.34
N ASP A 10 -30.18 18.17 19.90
CA ASP A 10 -30.42 18.27 21.35
C ASP A 10 -30.14 16.96 22.13
N ASP A 11 -29.93 15.84 21.41
CA ASP A 11 -29.59 14.53 21.96
C ASP A 11 -28.18 14.10 21.49
N ALA A 12 -27.12 14.62 22.13
CA ALA A 12 -25.76 14.09 21.97
C ALA A 12 -25.63 12.69 22.62
N ASN A 13 -26.39 11.73 22.10
CA ASN A 13 -26.43 10.35 22.56
C ASN A 13 -25.11 9.61 22.23
N PRO A 14 -24.88 8.41 22.80
CA PRO A 14 -23.65 7.66 22.56
C PRO A 14 -23.37 7.39 21.07
N GLU A 15 -24.41 7.10 20.28
CA GLU A 15 -24.29 6.81 18.85
C GLU A 15 -23.80 8.03 18.05
N HIS A 16 -24.33 9.22 18.34
CA HIS A 16 -23.90 10.48 17.71
C HIS A 16 -22.45 10.81 18.06
N VAL A 17 -22.04 10.55 19.30
CA VAL A 17 -20.65 10.74 19.73
C VAL A 17 -19.71 9.79 19.00
N ALA A 18 -20.07 8.50 18.92
CA ALA A 18 -19.29 7.48 18.20
C ALA A 18 -19.18 7.82 16.71
N GLN A 19 -20.30 8.17 16.05
CA GLN A 19 -20.31 8.52 14.64
C GLN A 19 -19.48 9.78 14.33
N ALA A 20 -19.57 10.80 15.18
CA ALA A 20 -18.73 11.99 15.05
C ALA A 20 -17.24 11.67 15.24
N TRP A 21 -16.91 10.79 16.19
CA TRP A 21 -15.53 10.32 16.39
C TRP A 21 -14.99 9.58 15.17
N GLN A 22 -15.79 8.67 14.59
CA GLN A 22 -15.45 7.96 13.37
C GLN A 22 -15.16 8.92 12.20
N TRP A 23 -16.05 9.88 11.96
CA TRP A 23 -15.85 10.87 10.89
C TRP A 23 -14.65 11.78 11.12
N VAL A 24 -14.37 12.16 12.37
CA VAL A 24 -13.17 12.96 12.69
C VAL A 24 -11.91 12.15 12.44
N ASN A 25 -11.90 10.84 12.71
CA ASN A 25 -10.75 9.99 12.43
C ASN A 25 -10.51 9.76 10.93
N GLN A 26 -11.57 9.76 10.12
CA GLN A 26 -11.48 9.63 8.66
C GLN A 26 -11.19 10.94 7.92
N ALA A 27 -11.23 12.08 8.62
CA ALA A 27 -11.05 13.38 7.99
C ALA A 27 -9.60 13.57 7.47
N SER A 28 -9.44 14.21 6.31
CA SER A 28 -8.13 14.60 5.80
C SER A 28 -7.51 15.72 6.65
N ALA A 29 -6.19 15.92 6.53
CA ALA A 29 -5.49 17.01 7.21
C ALA A 29 -6.11 18.39 6.88
N GLN A 30 -6.47 18.62 5.61
CA GLN A 30 -7.15 19.85 5.18
C GLN A 30 -8.52 20.01 5.86
N GLN A 31 -9.31 18.93 5.93
CA GLN A 31 -10.62 18.96 6.58
C GLN A 31 -10.52 19.23 8.09
N LEU A 32 -9.46 18.73 8.74
CA LEU A 32 -9.16 19.03 10.14
C LEU A 32 -8.75 20.49 10.34
N GLN A 33 -7.93 21.07 9.46
CA GLN A 33 -7.56 22.49 9.53
C GLN A 33 -8.81 23.38 9.36
N ASP A 34 -9.66 23.07 8.39
CA ASP A 34 -10.93 23.78 8.15
C ASP A 34 -11.98 23.57 9.24
N SER A 35 -11.72 22.66 10.19
CA SER A 35 -12.67 22.34 11.26
C SER A 35 -12.71 23.39 12.37
N GLY A 36 -11.71 24.28 12.47
CA GLY A 36 -11.61 25.29 13.53
C GLY A 36 -12.79 26.27 13.60
N ARG A 37 -13.60 26.37 12.54
CA ARG A 37 -14.86 27.14 12.52
C ARG A 37 -16.03 26.45 13.24
N PHE A 38 -15.91 25.17 13.57
CA PHE A 38 -16.95 24.38 14.22
C PHE A 38 -16.67 24.27 15.72
N ASN A 39 -17.59 24.76 16.55
CA ASN A 39 -17.40 24.85 18.01
C ASN A 39 -17.51 23.52 18.76
N LYS A 40 -18.13 22.48 18.17
CA LYS A 40 -18.28 21.16 18.82
C LYS A 40 -17.15 20.18 18.54
N LEU A 41 -16.30 20.46 17.55
CA LEU A 41 -15.22 19.57 17.11
C LEU A 41 -13.87 19.70 17.83
N PRO A 42 -13.51 20.80 18.54
CA PRO A 42 -12.16 20.95 19.09
C PRO A 42 -11.73 19.79 20.00
N ALA A 43 -12.62 19.28 20.84
CA ALA A 43 -12.36 18.11 21.68
C ALA A 43 -11.98 16.88 20.83
N TYR A 44 -12.82 16.50 19.87
CA TYR A 44 -12.55 15.36 18.98
C TYR A 44 -11.23 15.52 18.21
N VAL A 45 -10.97 16.70 17.65
CA VAL A 45 -9.73 16.96 16.90
C VAL A 45 -8.51 16.87 17.82
N SER A 46 -8.58 17.45 19.02
CA SER A 46 -7.48 17.38 19.99
C SER A 46 -7.23 15.95 20.51
N LEU A 47 -8.27 15.13 20.69
CA LEU A 47 -8.11 13.72 21.04
C LEU A 47 -7.43 12.95 19.92
N ARG A 48 -7.83 13.18 18.66
CA ARG A 48 -7.18 12.57 17.49
C ARG A 48 -5.70 12.96 17.42
N GLN A 49 -5.38 14.24 17.57
CA GLN A 49 -4.00 14.73 17.55
C GLN A 49 -3.15 14.09 18.65
N LEU A 50 -3.68 14.04 19.88
CA LEU A 50 -3.02 13.40 21.02
C LEU A 50 -2.71 11.92 20.72
N ILE A 51 -3.64 11.20 20.07
CA ILE A 51 -3.42 9.81 19.66
C ILE A 51 -2.36 9.74 18.56
N LEU A 52 -2.41 10.60 17.54
CA LEU A 52 -1.41 10.61 16.46
C LEU A 52 0.00 10.90 16.99
N GLU A 53 0.13 11.79 17.96
CA GLU A 53 1.42 12.19 18.55
C GLU A 53 2.02 11.13 19.47
N HIS A 54 1.19 10.45 20.27
CA HIS A 54 1.67 9.56 21.33
C HIS A 54 1.27 8.08 21.15
N GLY A 55 0.61 7.73 20.04
CA GLY A 55 0.00 6.42 19.83
C GLY A 55 0.98 5.24 19.85
N PHE A 56 2.23 5.48 19.48
CA PHE A 56 3.32 4.49 19.53
C PHE A 56 4.08 4.46 20.86
N GLU A 57 3.69 5.30 21.83
CA GLU A 57 4.26 5.39 23.17
C GLU A 57 3.16 5.12 24.22
N PRO A 58 2.77 3.86 24.46
CA PRO A 58 1.58 3.52 25.26
C PRO A 58 1.56 4.14 26.66
N ASP A 59 2.72 4.23 27.33
CA ASP A 59 2.81 4.81 28.66
C ASP A 59 2.60 6.33 28.66
N VAL A 60 3.16 7.02 27.65
CA VAL A 60 2.95 8.46 27.46
C VAL A 60 1.50 8.72 27.07
N LEU A 61 0.96 7.95 26.12
CA LEU A 61 -0.43 8.03 25.70
C LEU A 61 -1.39 7.87 26.88
N ARG A 62 -1.17 6.87 27.75
CA ARG A 62 -2.00 6.65 28.95
C ARG A 62 -2.01 7.88 29.86
N GLN A 63 -0.85 8.50 30.08
CA GLN A 63 -0.75 9.71 30.90
C GLN A 63 -1.49 10.89 30.26
N GLN A 64 -1.30 11.10 28.95
CA GLN A 64 -1.94 12.18 28.22
C GLN A 64 -3.46 12.02 28.14
N LEU A 65 -3.97 10.80 27.91
CA LEU A 65 -5.40 10.51 27.91
C LEU A 65 -6.04 10.74 29.29
N ALA A 66 -5.35 10.36 30.37
CA ALA A 66 -5.83 10.64 31.72
C ALA A 66 -5.91 12.16 32.01
N GLN A 67 -4.96 12.94 31.50
CA GLN A 67 -5.00 14.40 31.60
C GLN A 67 -6.13 14.99 30.74
N TYR A 68 -6.30 14.48 29.52
CA TYR A 68 -7.36 14.87 28.59
C TYR A 68 -8.75 14.68 29.20
N GLN A 69 -9.04 13.52 29.79
CA GLN A 69 -10.30 13.23 30.48
C GLN A 69 -10.59 14.18 31.65
N ARG A 70 -9.55 14.71 32.32
CA ARG A 70 -9.73 15.72 33.38
C ARG A 70 -10.10 17.08 32.83
N VAL A 71 -9.48 17.51 31.72
CA VAL A 71 -9.75 18.80 31.06
C VAL A 71 -11.16 18.82 30.46
N PHE A 72 -11.58 17.70 29.85
CA PHE A 72 -12.88 17.58 29.17
C PHE A 72 -13.93 16.77 29.98
N ARG A 73 -13.86 16.78 31.32
CA ARG A 73 -14.65 15.89 32.20
C ARG A 73 -16.17 15.81 31.91
N ASN A 74 -16.78 16.92 31.51
CA ASN A 74 -18.23 17.01 31.24
C ASN A 74 -18.56 17.04 29.75
N HIS A 75 -17.57 16.82 28.88
CA HIS A 75 -17.78 16.80 27.44
C HIS A 75 -18.38 15.45 27.01
N PRO A 76 -19.36 15.42 26.08
CA PRO A 76 -20.00 14.17 25.63
C PRO A 76 -19.02 13.06 25.20
N LEU A 77 -17.93 13.44 24.52
CA LEU A 77 -16.83 12.51 24.15
C LEU A 77 -16.15 11.80 25.34
N VAL A 78 -16.08 12.45 26.50
CA VAL A 78 -15.49 11.83 27.72
C VAL A 78 -16.55 11.03 28.46
N THR A 79 -17.80 11.49 28.47
CA THR A 79 -18.93 10.74 29.04
C THR A 79 -19.20 9.44 28.27
N HIS A 80 -19.06 9.48 26.94
CA HIS A 80 -19.16 8.35 26.02
C HIS A 80 -17.78 8.09 25.41
N TRP A 81 -16.85 7.62 26.25
CA TRP A 81 -15.47 7.37 25.86
C TRP A 81 -15.36 6.30 24.77
N PRO A 82 -14.54 6.50 23.72
CA PRO A 82 -14.35 5.49 22.69
C PRO A 82 -13.81 4.17 23.26
N ASP A 83 -14.47 3.06 22.96
CA ASP A 83 -14.14 1.76 23.54
C ASP A 83 -12.72 1.28 23.20
N ASN A 84 -12.21 1.63 22.03
CA ASN A 84 -10.84 1.31 21.61
C ASN A 84 -9.77 1.99 22.49
N LEU A 85 -10.15 3.04 23.22
CA LEU A 85 -9.31 3.75 24.18
C LEU A 85 -9.53 3.30 25.63
N SER A 86 -10.47 2.39 25.89
CA SER A 86 -10.75 1.88 27.24
C SER A 86 -9.76 0.82 27.71
N ASN A 87 -9.15 0.08 26.77
CA ASN A 87 -8.28 -1.08 27.07
C ASN A 87 -6.81 -0.83 26.69
N LEU A 88 -6.25 0.31 27.12
CA LEU A 88 -4.86 0.70 26.80
C LEU A 88 -3.80 -0.26 27.33
N ASP A 89 -4.12 -1.09 28.33
CA ASP A 89 -3.17 -2.09 28.86
C ASP A 89 -2.82 -3.17 27.83
N GLN A 90 -3.69 -3.39 26.83
CA GLN A 90 -3.39 -4.30 25.73
C GLN A 90 -2.39 -3.71 24.72
N LEU A 91 -2.20 -2.38 24.72
CA LEU A 91 -1.21 -1.69 23.89
C LEU A 91 0.22 -1.91 24.40
N ALA A 92 0.40 -1.92 25.73
CA ALA A 92 1.72 -1.92 26.37
C ALA A 92 2.39 -3.30 26.44
N GLN A 93 1.64 -4.39 26.22
CA GLN A 93 2.12 -5.76 26.48
C GLN A 93 2.59 -6.49 25.22
N THR A 94 3.76 -6.12 24.69
CA THR A 94 4.51 -7.00 23.79
C THR A 94 5.87 -7.29 24.43
N ASN A 95 5.96 -8.41 25.16
CA ASN A 95 7.27 -8.98 25.43
C ASN A 95 7.93 -9.25 24.07
N ARG A 96 9.13 -8.73 23.87
CA ARG A 96 9.89 -8.87 22.64
C ARG A 96 11.30 -9.37 22.93
N GLU A 97 11.54 -9.92 24.13
CA GLU A 97 12.87 -10.36 24.56
C GLU A 97 13.45 -11.45 23.65
N ASN A 98 12.62 -12.37 23.14
CA ASN A 98 13.07 -13.42 22.23
C ASN A 98 12.28 -13.37 20.91
N ILE A 99 12.99 -13.16 19.80
CA ILE A 99 12.40 -13.08 18.47
C ILE A 99 13.00 -14.18 17.58
N ALA A 100 12.16 -15.08 17.09
CA ALA A 100 12.52 -16.04 16.06
C ALA A 100 12.24 -15.46 14.67
N VAL A 101 13.18 -15.61 13.74
CA VAL A 101 13.08 -15.12 12.37
C VAL A 101 13.19 -16.30 11.40
N MET A 102 12.09 -16.62 10.73
CA MET A 102 11.94 -17.75 9.82
C MET A 102 12.07 -17.28 8.36
N LEU A 103 13.21 -17.56 7.74
CA LEU A 103 13.51 -17.15 6.36
C LEU A 103 14.16 -18.30 5.56
N PRO A 104 14.03 -18.32 4.22
CA PRO A 104 14.82 -19.25 3.40
C PRO A 104 16.27 -18.76 3.36
N LEU A 105 17.11 -19.29 4.24
CA LEU A 105 18.51 -18.87 4.41
C LEU A 105 19.49 -19.77 3.63
N SER A 106 18.99 -20.83 3.01
CA SER A 106 19.71 -21.68 2.06
C SER A 106 18.84 -22.05 0.85
N GLY A 107 19.43 -22.76 -0.11
CA GLY A 107 18.74 -23.22 -1.31
C GLY A 107 18.46 -22.11 -2.33
N ARG A 108 17.45 -22.32 -3.17
CA ARG A 108 17.15 -21.45 -4.32
C ARG A 108 16.79 -20.01 -3.93
N LEU A 109 16.16 -19.81 -2.77
CA LEU A 109 15.66 -18.52 -2.32
C LEU A 109 16.55 -17.85 -1.27
N GLN A 110 17.78 -18.35 -1.08
CA GLN A 110 18.75 -17.80 -0.15
C GLN A 110 19.00 -16.30 -0.37
N VAL A 111 19.13 -15.85 -1.62
CA VAL A 111 19.38 -14.44 -1.93
C VAL A 111 18.22 -13.55 -1.45
N THR A 112 16.98 -14.02 -1.61
CA THR A 112 15.77 -13.35 -1.14
C THR A 112 15.72 -13.29 0.38
N GLY A 113 15.92 -14.44 1.05
CA GLY A 113 15.92 -14.50 2.51
C GLY A 113 17.05 -13.70 3.14
N MET A 114 18.23 -13.65 2.51
CA MET A 114 19.36 -12.87 2.98
C MET A 114 19.10 -11.36 2.93
N ALA A 115 18.52 -10.85 1.85
CA ALA A 115 18.20 -9.42 1.73
C ALA A 115 17.24 -8.96 2.85
N ILE A 116 16.22 -9.76 3.16
CA ILE A 116 15.30 -9.50 4.28
C ILE A 116 16.03 -9.59 5.63
N LYS A 117 16.85 -10.62 5.82
CA LYS A 117 17.66 -10.79 7.04
C LYS A 117 18.57 -9.60 7.29
N GLU A 118 19.23 -9.08 6.26
CA GLU A 118 20.09 -7.90 6.34
C GLU A 118 19.29 -6.66 6.74
N GLY A 119 18.07 -6.47 6.21
CA GLY A 119 17.17 -5.40 6.62
C GLY A 119 16.76 -5.50 8.09
N ILE A 120 16.37 -6.69 8.54
CA ILE A 120 16.04 -6.95 9.96
C ILE A 120 17.24 -6.62 10.85
N LEU A 121 18.44 -7.06 10.48
CA LEU A 121 19.66 -6.79 11.24
C LEU A 121 20.00 -5.31 11.27
N ALA A 122 19.83 -4.59 10.15
CA ALA A 122 20.07 -3.16 10.11
C ALA A 122 19.16 -2.39 11.08
N ALA A 123 17.86 -2.71 11.08
CA ALA A 123 16.91 -2.13 12.03
C ALA A 123 17.25 -2.50 13.49
N TYR A 124 17.60 -3.76 13.73
CA TYR A 124 18.01 -4.27 15.03
C TYR A 124 19.23 -3.55 15.60
N PHE A 125 20.29 -3.36 14.81
CA PHE A 125 21.49 -2.66 15.26
C PHE A 125 21.28 -1.16 15.46
N ASN A 126 20.36 -0.55 14.69
CA ASN A 126 19.95 0.83 14.90
C ASN A 126 19.15 1.02 16.20
N ASP A 127 18.26 0.08 16.54
CA ASP A 127 17.56 0.10 17.83
C ASP A 127 18.52 -0.15 19.01
N ALA A 128 19.43 -1.11 18.85
CA ALA A 128 20.45 -1.43 19.85
C ALA A 128 21.41 -0.26 20.14
N SER A 129 21.72 0.59 19.16
CA SER A 129 22.55 1.78 19.35
C SER A 129 21.78 2.94 19.99
N ALA A 130 20.47 3.02 19.77
CA ALA A 130 19.58 4.02 20.38
C ALA A 130 19.19 3.66 21.82
N MET A 131 19.11 2.37 22.18
CA MET A 131 18.78 1.90 23.51
C MET A 131 19.99 1.86 24.45
N ASN A 132 19.82 2.31 25.70
CA ASN A 132 20.77 2.05 26.79
C ASN A 132 20.80 0.54 27.15
N ALA A 133 21.51 -0.29 26.37
CA ALA A 133 22.07 -1.64 26.62
C ALA A 133 21.30 -2.71 27.45
N THR A 134 20.10 -2.45 27.99
CA THR A 134 19.48 -3.26 29.05
C THR A 134 18.20 -3.98 28.61
N ARG A 135 17.74 -3.78 27.37
CA ARG A 135 16.57 -4.50 26.79
C ARG A 135 16.71 -4.74 25.28
N ILE A 136 17.91 -5.12 24.82
CA ILE A 136 18.09 -5.51 23.42
C ILE A 136 17.52 -6.93 23.25
N PRO A 137 16.59 -7.16 22.31
CA PRO A 137 15.98 -8.48 22.13
C PRO A 137 16.95 -9.49 21.51
N GLN A 138 16.82 -10.77 21.84
CA GLN A 138 17.60 -11.84 21.20
C GLN A 138 16.95 -12.24 19.87
N LEU A 139 17.74 -12.22 18.79
CA LEU A 139 17.32 -12.68 17.47
C LEU A 139 17.84 -14.09 17.19
N GLN A 140 16.93 -15.03 16.94
CA GLN A 140 17.24 -16.37 16.46
C GLN A 140 16.79 -16.55 15.01
N PHE A 141 17.73 -16.75 14.10
CA PHE A 141 17.42 -17.02 12.69
C PHE A 141 17.24 -18.52 12.45
N ILE A 142 16.12 -18.89 11.84
CA ILE A 142 15.75 -20.27 11.52
C ILE A 142 15.62 -20.38 10.01
N ASP A 143 16.35 -21.31 9.42
CA ASP A 143 16.25 -21.59 7.98
C ASP A 143 14.99 -22.41 7.69
N THR A 144 14.13 -21.90 6.83
CA THR A 144 12.90 -22.60 6.42
C THR A 144 13.11 -23.57 5.26
N ASN A 145 14.28 -23.55 4.61
CA ASN A 145 14.53 -24.41 3.47
C ASN A 145 14.61 -25.89 3.88
N GLY A 146 13.63 -26.68 3.45
CA GLY A 146 13.53 -28.11 3.79
C GLY A 146 13.01 -28.42 5.20
N ALA A 147 12.67 -27.39 5.98
CA ALA A 147 12.10 -27.57 7.32
C ALA A 147 10.59 -27.83 7.26
N THR A 148 10.11 -28.72 8.11
CA THR A 148 8.69 -28.99 8.31
C THR A 148 8.08 -28.00 9.30
N ALA A 149 6.75 -27.81 9.26
CA ALA A 149 6.07 -26.93 10.21
C ALA A 149 6.30 -27.33 11.68
N ASP A 150 6.40 -28.63 11.98
CA ASP A 150 6.63 -29.11 13.35
C ASP A 150 8.06 -28.77 13.83
N GLU A 151 9.06 -28.86 12.95
CA GLU A 151 10.43 -28.45 13.26
C GLU A 151 10.53 -26.93 13.49
N LEU A 152 9.81 -26.13 12.69
CA LEU A 152 9.77 -24.67 12.86
C LEU A 152 9.13 -24.26 14.19
N ILE A 153 8.07 -24.95 14.63
CA ILE A 153 7.42 -24.71 15.93
C ILE A 153 8.36 -25.05 17.07
N VAL A 154 9.05 -26.19 17.00
CA VAL A 154 10.03 -26.58 18.03
C VAL A 154 11.19 -25.58 18.08
N ALA A 155 11.68 -25.12 16.93
CA ALA A 155 12.77 -24.17 16.85
C ALA A 155 12.41 -22.76 17.38
N ALA A 156 11.12 -22.41 17.37
CA ALA A 156 10.59 -21.14 17.89
C ALA A 156 9.84 -21.28 19.23
N ALA A 157 10.06 -22.38 19.96
CA ALA A 157 9.31 -22.66 21.19
C ALA A 157 9.45 -21.55 22.25
N ASP A 158 10.68 -21.02 22.42
CA ASP A 158 11.02 -19.99 23.40
C ASP A 158 10.82 -18.56 22.89
N ALA A 159 10.34 -18.39 21.66
CA ALA A 159 10.16 -17.07 21.05
C ALA A 159 8.87 -16.40 21.54
N ASP A 160 8.96 -15.14 21.97
CA ASP A 160 7.78 -14.31 22.24
C ASP A 160 7.14 -13.82 20.94
N TRP A 161 7.99 -13.57 19.93
CA TRP A 161 7.60 -13.13 18.60
C TRP A 161 8.26 -13.96 17.50
N ILE A 162 7.51 -14.19 16.44
CA ILE A 162 7.99 -14.83 15.22
C ILE A 162 7.85 -13.84 14.07
N ILE A 163 8.94 -13.60 13.33
CA ILE A 163 8.91 -12.94 12.03
C ILE A 163 9.05 -14.01 10.95
N GLY A 164 8.11 -14.04 10.01
CA GLY A 164 8.03 -15.07 8.97
C GLY A 164 7.00 -16.15 9.31
N PRO A 165 6.91 -17.23 8.51
CA PRO A 165 7.76 -17.50 7.35
C PRO A 165 7.45 -16.62 6.14
N LEU A 166 8.32 -16.67 5.13
CA LEU A 166 8.20 -15.91 3.87
C LEU A 166 7.38 -16.64 2.79
N LEU A 167 7.51 -17.96 2.70
CA LEU A 167 6.86 -18.75 1.65
C LEU A 167 5.42 -19.06 2.04
N LYS A 168 4.52 -18.94 1.06
CA LYS A 168 3.09 -19.17 1.25
C LYS A 168 2.82 -20.58 1.76
N GLU A 169 3.50 -21.59 1.21
CA GLU A 169 3.36 -22.97 1.69
C GLU A 169 3.72 -23.14 3.18
N ASN A 170 4.72 -22.41 3.67
CA ASN A 170 5.14 -22.47 5.06
C ASN A 170 4.18 -21.69 5.96
N VAL A 171 3.60 -20.60 5.48
CA VAL A 171 2.56 -19.84 6.19
C VAL A 171 1.33 -20.73 6.42
N ASP A 172 0.82 -21.34 5.35
CA ASP A 172 -0.37 -22.18 5.40
C ASP A 172 -0.15 -23.45 6.26
N ALA A 173 1.08 -23.99 6.27
CA ALA A 173 1.42 -25.16 7.09
C ALA A 173 1.66 -24.83 8.57
N LEU A 174 2.20 -23.64 8.89
CA LEU A 174 2.59 -23.25 10.25
C LEU A 174 1.42 -22.70 11.06
N LEU A 175 0.64 -21.78 10.48
CA LEU A 175 -0.40 -21.03 11.21
C LEU A 175 -1.42 -21.91 11.95
N PRO A 176 -1.94 -23.02 11.36
CA PRO A 176 -2.92 -23.87 12.05
C PRO A 176 -2.36 -24.62 13.25
N LYS A 177 -1.03 -24.77 13.34
CA LYS A 177 -0.33 -25.54 14.37
C LYS A 177 0.30 -24.66 15.45
N LEU A 178 0.37 -23.34 15.23
CA LEU A 178 1.01 -22.42 16.15
C LEU A 178 0.15 -22.23 17.41
N SER A 179 0.78 -22.22 18.58
CA SER A 179 0.05 -22.01 19.83
C SER A 179 -0.43 -20.56 19.96
N PRO A 180 -1.61 -20.29 20.56
CA PRO A 180 -2.14 -18.92 20.71
C PRO A 180 -1.27 -17.98 21.55
N GLN A 181 -0.31 -18.52 22.29
CA GLN A 181 0.66 -17.76 23.09
C GLN A 181 1.73 -17.07 22.23
N HIS A 182 2.03 -17.61 21.04
CA HIS A 182 3.02 -17.04 20.13
C HIS A 182 2.39 -15.91 19.32
N ARG A 183 3.08 -14.78 19.25
CA ARG A 183 2.76 -13.69 18.32
C ARG A 183 3.58 -13.87 17.06
N ILE A 184 2.94 -13.74 15.90
CA ILE A 184 3.57 -13.97 14.61
C ILE A 184 3.23 -12.84 13.64
N LEU A 185 4.28 -12.31 13.00
CA LEU A 185 4.20 -11.46 11.83
C LEU A 185 4.68 -12.28 10.64
N THR A 186 3.77 -12.86 9.88
CA THR A 186 4.16 -13.59 8.67
C THR A 186 4.57 -12.60 7.59
N LEU A 187 5.53 -13.01 6.76
CA LEU A 187 6.03 -12.20 5.66
C LEU A 187 5.31 -12.50 4.33
N ASN A 188 4.11 -13.07 4.45
CA ASN A 188 3.19 -13.37 3.36
C ASN A 188 1.77 -13.57 3.92
N ARG A 189 0.78 -13.61 3.02
CA ARG A 189 -0.62 -13.88 3.35
C ARG A 189 -0.97 -15.35 3.11
N PRO A 190 -1.84 -15.97 3.95
CA PRO A 190 -2.33 -17.33 3.69
C PRO A 190 -3.20 -17.39 2.42
N GLU A 191 -3.38 -18.58 1.85
CA GLU A 191 -4.22 -18.73 0.65
C GLU A 191 -5.70 -18.42 0.89
N ALA A 192 -6.18 -18.75 2.09
CA ALA A 192 -7.58 -18.60 2.48
C ALA A 192 -7.98 -17.15 2.82
N SER A 193 -7.05 -16.18 2.81
CA SER A 193 -7.35 -14.77 3.08
C SER A 193 -7.69 -13.95 1.83
N LEU A 194 -7.99 -14.59 0.69
CA LEU A 194 -8.67 -13.90 -0.42
C LEU A 194 -9.94 -13.22 0.13
N PRO A 195 -10.21 -11.96 -0.25
CA PRO A 195 -11.21 -11.13 0.41
C PRO A 195 -12.56 -11.84 0.39
N ALA A 196 -13.17 -11.97 1.58
CA ALA A 196 -14.58 -12.23 1.65
C ALA A 196 -15.28 -11.14 0.83
N LEU A 197 -15.85 -11.53 -0.30
CA LEU A 197 -16.89 -10.80 -1.01
C LEU A 197 -18.04 -10.60 -0.03
N GLY A 198 -17.96 -9.53 0.74
CA GLY A 198 -18.93 -9.16 1.76
C GLY A 198 -19.20 -7.68 1.62
N ASN A 199 -20.27 -7.36 0.88
CA ASN A 199 -20.99 -6.10 1.07
C ASN A 199 -21.53 -6.12 2.50
N GLY A 200 -20.75 -5.63 3.44
CA GLY A 200 -21.12 -5.49 4.83
C GLY A 200 -20.75 -4.08 5.25
N GLU A 201 -21.74 -3.38 5.79
CA GLU A 201 -21.62 -2.04 6.33
C GLU A 201 -20.38 -1.90 7.22
N GLN A 202 -19.83 -0.69 7.30
CA GLN A 202 -18.72 -0.28 8.16
C GLN A 202 -19.08 -0.43 9.65
N GLN A 203 -19.36 -1.64 10.10
CA GLN A 203 -19.59 -1.97 11.49
C GLN A 203 -18.24 -1.98 12.18
N GLU A 204 -17.98 -0.87 12.86
CA GLU A 204 -16.97 -0.77 13.92
C GLU A 204 -17.20 -1.93 14.90
N LEU A 205 -16.36 -2.96 14.80
CA LEU A 205 -16.31 -3.99 15.82
C LEU A 205 -15.00 -3.84 16.58
N LEU A 206 -15.22 -3.75 17.89
CA LEU A 206 -14.29 -3.60 18.97
C LEU A 206 -13.12 -4.59 18.90
N PRO A 207 -11.96 -4.29 19.50
CA PRO A 207 -10.70 -4.97 19.22
C PRO A 207 -10.53 -6.31 19.98
N ALA A 208 -11.63 -6.94 20.38
CA ALA A 208 -11.65 -8.25 21.05
C ALA A 208 -11.19 -9.42 20.15
N SER A 209 -10.82 -9.16 18.89
CA SER A 209 -10.46 -10.17 17.90
C SER A 209 -9.13 -9.93 17.19
N PHE A 210 -8.29 -8.99 17.66
CA PHE A 210 -6.93 -8.90 17.13
C PHE A 210 -6.19 -10.21 17.48
N SER A 211 -5.96 -11.05 16.45
CA SER A 211 -5.31 -12.32 16.65
C SER A 211 -3.82 -12.07 16.90
N SER A 212 -3.14 -13.02 17.53
CA SER A 212 -1.69 -13.00 17.63
C SER A 212 -1.01 -13.20 16.26
N GLN A 213 -1.76 -13.18 15.15
CA GLN A 213 -1.32 -13.48 13.79
C GLN A 213 -1.55 -12.28 12.89
N VAL A 214 -0.46 -11.74 12.34
CA VAL A 214 -0.46 -10.55 11.49
C VAL A 214 0.25 -10.86 10.19
N TYR A 215 -0.31 -10.38 9.08
CA TYR A 215 0.17 -10.70 7.75
C TYR A 215 0.79 -9.46 7.10
N TYR A 216 2.08 -9.49 6.81
CA TYR A 216 2.76 -8.42 6.09
C TYR A 216 3.33 -8.96 4.79
N ALA A 217 2.88 -8.43 3.66
CA ALA A 217 3.27 -8.93 2.35
C ALA A 217 3.56 -7.79 1.38
N LEU A 218 4.49 -8.04 0.45
CA LEU A 218 4.71 -7.21 -0.73
C LEU A 218 3.83 -7.72 -1.89
N ALA A 219 2.51 -7.79 -1.66
CA ALA A 219 1.59 -8.36 -2.63
C ALA A 219 1.40 -7.40 -3.83
N PRO A 220 1.64 -7.86 -5.07
CA PRO A 220 1.47 -7.04 -6.27
C PRO A 220 0.02 -6.59 -6.48
N GLU A 221 -0.95 -7.35 -5.99
CA GLU A 221 -2.37 -7.01 -6.03
C GLU A 221 -2.72 -5.75 -5.23
N ASP A 222 -1.98 -5.49 -4.14
CA ASP A 222 -2.19 -4.29 -3.34
C ASP A 222 -1.79 -3.03 -4.11
N GLU A 223 -0.68 -3.09 -4.85
CA GLU A 223 -0.21 -1.98 -5.68
C GLU A 223 -1.20 -1.72 -6.82
N ALA A 224 -1.72 -2.78 -7.44
CA ALA A 224 -2.75 -2.66 -8.47
C ALA A 224 -4.07 -2.06 -7.93
N SER A 225 -4.48 -2.43 -6.72
CA SER A 225 -5.65 -1.87 -6.04
C SER A 225 -5.44 -0.38 -5.71
N GLN A 226 -4.28 -0.01 -5.19
CA GLN A 226 -3.91 1.39 -4.93
C GLN A 226 -3.85 2.21 -6.21
N LEU A 227 -3.39 1.62 -7.32
CA LEU A 227 -3.36 2.30 -8.61
C LEU A 227 -4.79 2.61 -9.10
N ALA A 228 -5.74 1.70 -8.89
CA ALA A 228 -7.16 1.95 -9.18
C ALA A 228 -7.71 3.13 -8.36
N GLU A 229 -7.38 3.19 -7.07
CA GLU A 229 -7.74 4.33 -6.21
C GLU A 229 -7.13 5.64 -6.69
N ARG A 230 -5.84 5.62 -7.08
CA ARG A 230 -5.13 6.79 -7.57
C ARG A 230 -5.73 7.31 -8.87
N VAL A 231 -5.94 6.43 -9.85
CA VAL A 231 -6.58 6.76 -11.13
C VAL A 231 -7.98 7.35 -10.89
N PHE A 232 -8.76 6.77 -9.99
CA PHE A 232 -10.12 7.24 -9.69
C PHE A 232 -10.14 8.60 -8.98
N THR A 233 -9.30 8.78 -7.96
CA THR A 233 -9.22 10.03 -7.17
C THR A 233 -8.69 11.20 -7.99
N GLN A 234 -7.82 10.95 -8.98
CA GLN A 234 -7.39 11.93 -9.98
C GLN A 234 -8.48 12.29 -11.02
N GLY A 235 -9.71 11.80 -10.84
CA GLY A 235 -10.85 12.18 -11.68
C GLY A 235 -10.95 11.41 -12.99
N ARG A 236 -10.10 10.39 -13.21
CA ARG A 236 -10.15 9.52 -14.39
C ARG A 236 -11.30 8.51 -14.26
N ARG A 237 -11.94 8.16 -15.36
CA ARG A 237 -13.23 7.43 -15.40
C ARG A 237 -13.29 6.36 -16.47
N SER A 238 -12.34 6.35 -17.42
CA SER A 238 -12.31 5.43 -18.55
C SER A 238 -10.88 4.97 -18.84
N PRO A 239 -10.25 4.20 -17.92
CA PRO A 239 -8.88 3.73 -18.10
C PRO A 239 -8.79 2.59 -19.13
N VAL A 240 -7.64 2.51 -19.80
CA VAL A 240 -7.20 1.31 -20.54
C VAL A 240 -6.25 0.52 -19.64
N LEU A 241 -6.46 -0.79 -19.49
CA LEU A 241 -5.54 -1.68 -18.79
C LEU A 241 -4.74 -2.49 -19.81
N VAL A 242 -3.42 -2.45 -19.67
CA VAL A 242 -2.49 -3.23 -20.49
C VAL A 242 -1.78 -4.22 -19.58
N ALA A 243 -1.98 -5.51 -19.81
CA ALA A 243 -1.36 -6.57 -19.02
C ALA A 243 -0.88 -7.70 -19.92
N SER A 244 0.25 -8.31 -19.59
CA SER A 244 0.67 -9.52 -20.32
C SER A 244 -0.15 -10.73 -19.88
N GLU A 245 -0.16 -11.79 -20.71
CA GLU A 245 -0.77 -13.08 -20.39
C GLU A 245 -0.07 -13.85 -19.25
N ASN A 246 0.91 -13.24 -18.58
CA ASN A 246 1.52 -13.79 -17.38
C ASN A 246 0.51 -13.82 -16.23
N THR A 247 0.39 -14.97 -15.56
CA THR A 247 -0.43 -15.17 -14.35
C THR A 247 -0.29 -14.05 -13.30
N LEU A 248 0.91 -13.52 -13.11
CA LEU A 248 1.16 -12.41 -12.18
C LEU A 248 0.47 -11.11 -12.64
N HIS A 249 0.59 -10.78 -13.93
CA HIS A 249 0.01 -9.56 -14.49
C HIS A 249 -1.51 -9.66 -14.57
N GLN A 250 -2.05 -10.85 -14.85
CA GLN A 250 -3.48 -11.14 -14.76
C GLN A 250 -4.03 -10.94 -13.35
N ARG A 251 -3.34 -11.44 -12.32
CA ARG A 251 -3.74 -11.21 -10.92
C ARG A 251 -3.77 -9.72 -10.54
N MET A 252 -2.79 -8.94 -11.02
CA MET A 252 -2.79 -7.48 -10.82
C MET A 252 -3.96 -6.81 -11.57
N GLN A 253 -4.21 -7.21 -12.82
CA GLN A 253 -5.35 -6.72 -13.59
C GLN A 253 -6.67 -7.00 -12.88
N ASP A 254 -6.86 -8.22 -12.37
CA ASP A 254 -8.08 -8.63 -11.67
C ASP A 254 -8.26 -7.87 -10.35
N ALA A 255 -7.17 -7.63 -9.61
CA ALA A 255 -7.19 -6.80 -8.40
C ALA A 255 -7.57 -5.35 -8.72
N PHE A 256 -7.01 -4.76 -9.77
CA PHE A 256 -7.39 -3.43 -10.25
C PHE A 256 -8.88 -3.38 -10.61
N LEU A 257 -9.36 -4.35 -11.41
CA LEU A 257 -10.75 -4.38 -11.87
C LEU A 257 -11.73 -4.53 -10.71
N THR A 258 -11.40 -5.39 -9.74
CA THR A 258 -12.19 -5.57 -8.52
C THR A 258 -12.29 -4.26 -7.74
N ARG A 259 -11.16 -3.58 -7.54
CA ARG A 259 -11.15 -2.30 -6.83
C ARG A 259 -11.85 -1.19 -7.60
N TRP A 260 -11.66 -1.13 -8.91
CA TRP A 260 -12.33 -0.18 -9.79
C TRP A 260 -13.85 -0.32 -9.71
N GLN A 261 -14.37 -1.56 -9.77
CA GLN A 261 -15.80 -1.84 -9.64
C GLN A 261 -16.37 -1.35 -8.30
N GLN A 262 -15.61 -1.52 -7.21
CA GLN A 262 -16.01 -1.01 -5.89
C GLN A 262 -16.07 0.53 -5.88
N LEU A 263 -15.06 1.20 -6.44
CA LEU A 263 -14.98 2.67 -6.50
C LEU A 263 -16.07 3.29 -7.38
N THR A 264 -16.42 2.61 -8.47
CA THR A 264 -17.48 3.06 -9.39
C THR A 264 -18.87 2.58 -9.00
N SER A 265 -19.00 1.78 -7.92
CA SER A 265 -20.31 1.29 -7.47
C SER A 265 -21.20 2.47 -7.08
N GLY A 266 -22.37 2.57 -7.72
CA GLY A 266 -23.31 3.67 -7.52
C GLY A 266 -23.14 4.88 -8.46
N LEU A 267 -22.12 4.91 -9.32
CA LEU A 267 -22.02 5.87 -10.41
C LEU A 267 -22.94 5.48 -11.57
N ALA A 268 -23.51 6.46 -12.27
CA ALA A 268 -24.29 6.19 -13.48
C ALA A 268 -23.37 5.75 -14.62
N ALA A 269 -23.88 4.93 -15.54
CA ALA A 269 -23.12 4.49 -16.73
C ALA A 269 -22.68 5.65 -17.65
N SER A 270 -23.24 6.85 -17.48
CA SER A 270 -22.79 8.07 -18.17
C SER A 270 -21.62 8.78 -17.48
N GLN A 271 -21.26 8.36 -16.27
CA GLN A 271 -20.22 8.98 -15.42
C GLN A 271 -18.91 8.17 -15.40
N HIS A 272 -18.94 6.92 -15.87
CA HIS A 272 -17.77 6.06 -15.97
C HIS A 272 -17.91 5.05 -17.10
N SER A 273 -16.79 4.49 -17.56
CA SER A 273 -16.77 3.35 -18.47
C SER A 273 -16.14 2.13 -17.79
N ALA A 274 -16.46 0.93 -18.28
CA ALA A 274 -15.69 -0.25 -17.92
C ALA A 274 -14.26 -0.12 -18.51
N PRO A 275 -13.21 -0.50 -17.78
CA PRO A 275 -11.85 -0.42 -18.30
C PRO A 275 -11.71 -1.23 -19.59
N THR A 276 -11.05 -0.67 -20.61
CA THR A 276 -10.74 -1.40 -21.85
C THR A 276 -9.52 -2.28 -21.59
N LEU A 277 -9.62 -3.59 -21.84
CA LEU A 277 -8.54 -4.54 -21.57
C LEU A 277 -7.71 -4.81 -22.82
N VAL A 278 -6.39 -4.72 -22.68
CA VAL A 278 -5.40 -5.08 -23.68
C VAL A 278 -4.50 -6.16 -23.10
N THR A 279 -4.70 -7.39 -23.58
CA THR A 279 -3.85 -8.53 -23.22
C THR A 279 -2.90 -8.85 -24.35
N TYR A 280 -1.66 -9.21 -24.01
CA TYR A 280 -0.64 -9.54 -25.00
C TYR A 280 0.25 -10.70 -24.57
N SER A 281 0.79 -11.41 -25.55
CA SER A 281 1.77 -12.49 -25.35
C SER A 281 3.16 -12.12 -25.84
N ASP A 282 3.28 -11.13 -26.75
CA ASP A 282 4.54 -10.64 -27.30
C ASP A 282 4.50 -9.13 -27.63
N ASN A 283 5.63 -8.58 -28.05
CA ASN A 283 5.75 -7.14 -28.33
C ASN A 283 4.93 -6.68 -29.56
N ASN A 284 4.64 -7.57 -30.51
CA ASN A 284 3.86 -7.20 -31.71
C ASN A 284 2.38 -7.12 -31.36
N THR A 285 1.85 -8.15 -30.72
CA THR A 285 0.47 -8.22 -30.22
C THR A 285 0.16 -7.11 -29.21
N LEU A 286 1.15 -6.70 -28.41
CA LEU A 286 1.07 -5.55 -27.52
C LEU A 286 0.89 -4.24 -28.27
N ARG A 287 1.71 -3.98 -29.30
CA ARG A 287 1.58 -2.77 -30.12
C ARG A 287 0.24 -2.75 -30.86
N GLU A 288 -0.15 -3.87 -31.46
CA GLU A 288 -1.45 -4.01 -32.14
C GLU A 288 -2.60 -3.78 -31.16
N GLY A 289 -2.60 -4.45 -30.01
CA GLY A 289 -3.62 -4.30 -28.97
C GLY A 289 -3.72 -2.88 -28.40
N ILE A 290 -2.58 -2.19 -28.19
CA ILE A 290 -2.57 -0.78 -27.77
C ILE A 290 -3.16 0.11 -28.88
N LEU A 291 -2.75 -0.09 -30.14
CA LEU A 291 -3.25 0.71 -31.27
C LEU A 291 -4.74 0.48 -31.54
N ASP A 292 -5.22 -0.74 -31.33
CA ASP A 292 -6.62 -1.12 -31.45
C ASP A 292 -7.45 -0.53 -30.30
N ALA A 293 -6.97 -0.62 -29.06
CA ALA A 293 -7.66 -0.07 -27.89
C ALA A 293 -7.71 1.46 -27.88
N LEU A 294 -6.62 2.11 -28.31
CA LEU A 294 -6.55 3.57 -28.52
C LEU A 294 -7.22 4.01 -29.83
N ASP A 295 -7.75 3.06 -30.59
CA ASP A 295 -8.61 3.18 -31.76
C ASP A 295 -8.03 4.01 -32.91
N VAL A 296 -6.79 3.70 -33.29
CA VAL A 296 -6.27 4.08 -34.61
C VAL A 296 -6.93 3.22 -35.72
N ALA A 297 -7.56 2.09 -35.36
CA ALA A 297 -8.14 1.11 -36.28
C ALA A 297 -9.52 1.49 -36.84
N GLN A 298 -10.54 1.81 -36.04
CA GLN A 298 -11.86 2.21 -36.56
C GLN A 298 -11.76 3.53 -37.33
N SER A 299 -10.85 4.43 -36.93
CA SER A 299 -10.61 5.64 -37.68
C SER A 299 -10.06 5.34 -39.08
N LYS A 300 -9.15 4.35 -39.23
CA LYS A 300 -8.64 3.90 -40.54
C LYS A 300 -9.70 3.19 -41.38
N GLU A 301 -10.60 2.44 -40.76
CA GLU A 301 -11.67 1.70 -41.44
C GLU A 301 -12.76 2.64 -41.98
N ARG A 302 -13.18 3.61 -41.16
CA ARG A 302 -14.07 4.70 -41.57
C ARG A 302 -13.44 5.60 -42.64
N ILE A 303 -12.12 5.82 -42.55
CA ILE A 303 -11.33 6.49 -43.59
C ILE A 303 -11.40 5.71 -44.91
N LYS A 304 -11.22 4.38 -44.89
CA LYS A 304 -11.32 3.52 -46.09
C LYS A 304 -12.74 3.50 -46.67
N GLU A 305 -13.77 3.45 -45.83
CA GLU A 305 -15.16 3.57 -46.28
C GLU A 305 -15.46 4.94 -46.89
N ILE A 306 -15.01 6.03 -46.30
CA ILE A 306 -15.25 7.37 -46.85
C ILE A 306 -14.41 7.60 -48.13
N GLN A 307 -13.18 7.07 -48.20
CA GLN A 307 -12.36 7.08 -49.41
C GLN A 307 -13.00 6.30 -50.55
N SER A 308 -13.73 5.23 -50.29
CA SER A 308 -14.40 4.46 -51.34
C SER A 308 -15.58 5.21 -51.97
N PHE A 309 -16.08 6.27 -51.33
CA PHE A 309 -17.16 7.13 -51.83
C PHE A 309 -16.69 8.52 -52.32
N ALA A 310 -15.39 8.84 -52.28
CA ALA A 310 -14.88 10.18 -52.59
C ALA A 310 -13.81 10.18 -53.71
N ASP A 311 -14.07 10.93 -54.79
CA ASP A 311 -13.20 11.07 -55.99
C ASP A 311 -11.99 12.03 -55.79
N GLY A 312 -11.26 11.92 -54.67
CA GLY A 312 -10.07 12.75 -54.42
C GLY A 312 -9.26 12.35 -53.19
N GLU A 313 -7.97 12.75 -53.14
CA GLU A 313 -7.11 12.52 -51.97
C GLU A 313 -7.67 13.23 -50.72
N LEU A 314 -8.37 12.46 -49.89
CA LEU A 314 -8.80 12.90 -48.57
C LEU A 314 -7.61 12.90 -47.62
N TYR A 315 -7.16 14.09 -47.23
CA TYR A 315 -6.28 14.26 -46.06
C TYR A 315 -7.09 13.97 -44.80
N ASN A 316 -6.97 12.75 -44.29
CA ASN A 316 -7.58 12.32 -43.04
C ASN A 316 -6.50 11.92 -42.04
N MET A 317 -6.69 12.31 -40.78
CA MET A 317 -5.85 11.88 -39.68
C MET A 317 -6.70 11.02 -38.75
N ALA A 318 -6.15 9.90 -38.31
CA ALA A 318 -6.82 9.06 -37.32
C ALA A 318 -7.06 9.90 -36.05
N ARG A 319 -8.31 9.95 -35.57
CA ARG A 319 -8.65 10.65 -34.33
C ARG A 319 -8.61 9.66 -33.18
N ASN A 320 -7.79 9.95 -32.17
CA ASN A 320 -7.79 9.21 -30.92
C ASN A 320 -9.17 9.22 -30.27
N ARG A 321 -9.50 8.10 -29.63
CA ARG A 321 -10.61 8.00 -28.68
C ARG A 321 -10.48 9.06 -27.59
N ARG A 322 -11.42 10.02 -27.57
CA ARG A 322 -11.49 11.09 -26.56
C ARG A 322 -12.06 10.61 -25.23
N ASP A 323 -12.60 9.40 -25.20
CA ASP A 323 -13.18 8.78 -24.04
C ASP A 323 -12.15 8.10 -23.15
N ILE A 324 -10.91 7.88 -23.61
CA ILE A 324 -9.82 7.33 -22.80
C ILE A 324 -9.13 8.47 -22.05
N ASP A 325 -9.02 8.33 -20.74
CA ASP A 325 -8.45 9.38 -19.87
C ASP A 325 -7.30 8.91 -18.99
N ALA A 326 -6.96 7.63 -19.01
CA ALA A 326 -5.76 7.05 -18.39
C ALA A 326 -5.34 5.74 -19.08
N VAL A 327 -4.05 5.42 -19.03
CA VAL A 327 -3.52 4.09 -19.37
C VAL A 327 -2.85 3.51 -18.14
N VAL A 328 -3.14 2.26 -17.81
CA VAL A 328 -2.52 1.53 -16.70
C VAL A 328 -1.80 0.33 -17.26
N VAL A 329 -0.52 0.19 -16.95
CA VAL A 329 0.34 -0.88 -17.48
C VAL A 329 0.82 -1.80 -16.35
N PHE A 330 0.70 -3.09 -16.59
CA PHE A 330 1.20 -4.16 -15.75
C PHE A 330 2.26 -4.94 -16.54
N THR A 331 3.51 -4.46 -16.46
CA THR A 331 4.63 -4.88 -17.31
C THR A 331 5.94 -4.99 -16.51
N SER A 332 6.93 -5.74 -17.02
CA SER A 332 8.30 -5.72 -16.46
C SER A 332 9.02 -4.40 -16.81
N PRO A 333 10.14 -4.04 -16.16
CA PRO A 333 10.85 -2.80 -16.47
C PRO A 333 11.25 -2.71 -17.96
N GLU A 334 11.78 -3.81 -18.52
CA GLU A 334 12.20 -3.88 -19.92
C GLU A 334 11.02 -3.74 -20.88
N GLN A 335 9.87 -4.33 -20.53
CA GLN A 335 8.65 -4.18 -21.33
C GLN A 335 8.11 -2.75 -21.24
N THR A 336 8.20 -2.12 -20.07
CA THR A 336 7.73 -0.76 -19.82
C THR A 336 8.49 0.25 -20.67
N GLU A 337 9.82 0.12 -20.73
CA GLU A 337 10.70 0.93 -21.59
C GLU A 337 10.34 0.81 -23.09
N LEU A 338 9.84 -0.34 -23.52
CA LEU A 338 9.44 -0.56 -24.91
C LEU A 338 8.04 -0.02 -25.23
N VAL A 339 7.10 -0.11 -24.28
CA VAL A 339 5.70 0.27 -24.53
C VAL A 339 5.41 1.73 -24.27
N ASN A 340 6.06 2.35 -23.28
CA ASN A 340 5.75 3.72 -22.90
C ASN A 340 5.89 4.70 -24.09
N PRO A 341 6.96 4.64 -24.92
CA PRO A 341 7.05 5.49 -26.11
C PRO A 341 5.96 5.22 -27.15
N VAL A 342 5.51 3.97 -27.28
CA VAL A 342 4.44 3.58 -28.21
C VAL A 342 3.10 4.15 -27.73
N ILE A 343 2.83 4.07 -26.44
CA ILE A 343 1.63 4.63 -25.82
C ILE A 343 1.64 6.15 -26.01
N GLU A 344 2.71 6.83 -25.59
CA GLU A 344 2.90 8.28 -25.72
C GLU A 344 2.71 8.77 -27.17
N ALA A 345 3.32 8.10 -28.14
CA ALA A 345 3.16 8.44 -29.55
C ALA A 345 1.72 8.21 -30.06
N SER A 346 1.01 7.24 -29.48
CA SER A 346 -0.37 6.91 -29.88
C SER A 346 -1.39 7.85 -29.24
N ILE A 347 -1.17 8.33 -28.02
CA ILE A 347 -2.09 9.22 -27.29
C ILE A 347 -1.89 10.72 -27.58
N SER A 348 -0.73 11.12 -28.12
CA SER A 348 -0.31 12.52 -28.29
C SER A 348 -0.36 13.12 -29.72
N PRO A 349 -1.41 12.95 -30.56
CA PRO A 349 -1.38 13.51 -31.89
C PRO A 349 -1.87 14.97 -32.00
N PHE A 350 -3.01 15.45 -31.42
CA PHE A 350 -3.52 16.81 -31.78
C PHE A 350 -4.38 17.59 -30.76
N GLY A 351 -4.25 17.35 -29.44
CA GLY A 351 -5.18 17.94 -28.45
C GLY A 351 -4.60 18.78 -27.32
N GLY A 352 -3.29 18.73 -27.07
CA GLY A 352 -2.67 19.36 -25.89
C GLY A 352 -3.07 18.72 -24.53
N VAL A 353 -3.82 17.61 -24.55
CA VAL A 353 -4.18 16.83 -23.36
C VAL A 353 -3.36 15.54 -23.39
N THR A 354 -2.46 15.38 -22.42
CA THR A 354 -1.69 14.15 -22.21
C THR A 354 -2.53 13.16 -21.42
N VAL A 355 -2.58 11.91 -21.88
CA VAL A 355 -3.22 10.81 -21.14
C VAL A 355 -2.14 10.20 -20.24
N PRO A 356 -2.23 10.29 -18.91
CA PRO A 356 -1.20 9.75 -18.03
C PRO A 356 -1.11 8.23 -18.14
N VAL A 357 0.13 7.72 -18.13
CA VAL A 357 0.43 6.30 -18.05
C VAL A 357 0.79 5.96 -16.61
N PHE A 358 0.13 4.97 -16.03
CA PHE A 358 0.29 4.52 -14.65
C PHE A 358 0.88 3.13 -14.59
N ALA A 359 1.79 2.87 -13.66
CA ALA A 359 2.40 1.57 -13.46
C ALA A 359 2.64 1.23 -11.98
N THR A 360 3.03 -0.01 -11.71
CA THR A 360 3.42 -0.46 -10.35
C THR A 360 4.94 -0.43 -10.19
N SER A 361 5.43 -0.71 -8.98
CA SER A 361 6.87 -0.77 -8.70
C SER A 361 7.61 -1.79 -9.57
N ARG A 362 6.89 -2.79 -10.09
CA ARG A 362 7.44 -3.86 -10.94
C ARG A 362 7.76 -3.40 -12.37
N SER A 363 7.27 -2.24 -12.76
CA SER A 363 7.50 -1.67 -14.09
C SER A 363 8.70 -0.70 -14.13
N ILE A 364 9.37 -0.49 -12.99
CA ILE A 364 10.51 0.42 -12.86
C ILE A 364 11.72 -0.31 -12.25
N ASP A 365 12.89 0.00 -12.81
CA ASP A 365 14.20 -0.31 -12.24
C ASP A 365 15.05 0.96 -12.19
N TYR A 366 15.77 1.20 -11.10
CA TYR A 366 16.60 2.40 -10.88
C TYR A 366 18.08 2.18 -11.24
N ALA A 367 18.45 0.96 -11.64
CA ALA A 367 19.83 0.63 -11.98
C ALA A 367 20.28 1.12 -13.38
N GLN A 368 19.39 1.76 -14.15
CA GLN A 368 19.57 2.01 -15.58
C GLN A 368 19.81 3.49 -15.92
N SER A 369 20.37 3.70 -17.12
CA SER A 369 20.99 4.96 -17.58
C SER A 369 20.01 6.11 -17.86
N ARG A 370 20.51 7.33 -18.11
CA ARG A 370 19.70 8.49 -18.56
C ARG A 370 18.78 8.21 -19.75
N ASN A 371 19.13 7.25 -20.61
CA ASN A 371 18.30 6.89 -21.76
C ASN A 371 16.96 6.27 -21.34
N GLN A 372 16.93 5.56 -20.20
CA GLN A 372 15.71 4.98 -19.64
C GLN A 372 14.70 6.07 -19.26
N TRP A 373 15.13 7.11 -18.54
CA TRP A 373 14.23 8.18 -18.09
C TRP A 373 13.55 8.92 -19.25
N ARG A 374 14.21 9.00 -20.41
CA ARG A 374 13.63 9.55 -21.63
C ARG A 374 12.56 8.62 -22.22
N ASP A 375 12.80 7.31 -22.24
CA ASP A 375 11.84 6.35 -22.79
C ASP A 375 10.64 6.14 -21.84
N LEU A 376 10.83 6.40 -20.55
CA LEU A 376 9.81 6.36 -19.50
C LEU A 376 9.20 7.74 -19.18
N GLU A 377 9.43 8.77 -19.99
CA GLU A 377 8.90 10.13 -19.73
C GLU A 377 7.38 10.11 -19.48
N ASN A 378 6.92 10.89 -18.50
CA ASN A 378 5.52 11.00 -18.04
C ASN A 378 4.91 9.71 -17.46
N LEU A 379 5.72 8.69 -17.20
CA LEU A 379 5.25 7.50 -16.50
C LEU A 379 5.04 7.81 -15.01
N HIS A 380 3.79 7.67 -14.57
CA HIS A 380 3.39 7.70 -13.17
C HIS A 380 3.48 6.29 -12.58
N PHE A 381 3.99 6.14 -11.37
CA PHE A 381 4.09 4.83 -10.73
C PHE A 381 4.09 4.92 -9.20
N LEU A 382 3.74 3.79 -8.57
CA LEU A 382 3.82 3.62 -7.12
C LEU A 382 5.08 2.83 -6.76
N ASP A 383 5.82 3.27 -5.75
CA ASP A 383 6.97 2.50 -5.23
C ASP A 383 7.25 2.83 -3.76
N MET A 384 8.15 2.06 -3.17
CA MET A 384 8.57 2.24 -1.78
C MET A 384 9.37 3.54 -1.60
N PRO A 385 9.13 4.32 -0.53
CA PRO A 385 9.96 5.47 -0.16
C PRO A 385 11.47 5.15 -0.17
N TRP A 386 11.84 3.92 0.20
CA TRP A 386 13.23 3.46 0.20
C TRP A 386 13.98 3.62 -1.13
N VAL A 387 13.33 3.35 -2.26
CA VAL A 387 13.97 3.42 -3.58
C VAL A 387 13.72 4.75 -4.30
N LEU A 388 12.88 5.60 -3.71
CA LEU A 388 12.56 6.91 -4.24
C LEU A 388 13.59 7.97 -3.81
N PRO A 389 13.73 9.07 -4.58
CA PRO A 389 14.73 10.10 -4.29
C PRO A 389 14.59 10.80 -2.93
N ASP A 390 13.40 10.79 -2.33
CA ASP A 390 13.06 11.39 -1.04
C ASP A 390 13.08 10.38 0.11
N ASN A 391 13.93 9.36 -0.01
CA ASN A 391 14.10 8.30 0.98
C ASN A 391 14.20 8.85 2.42
N PRO A 392 13.32 8.40 3.35
CA PRO A 392 13.26 8.92 4.72
C PRO A 392 14.44 8.51 5.61
N ALA A 393 15.30 7.58 5.17
CA ALA A 393 16.46 7.08 5.90
C ALA A 393 17.78 7.20 5.09
N PRO A 394 18.24 8.44 4.79
CA PRO A 394 19.38 8.67 3.90
C PRO A 394 20.71 8.11 4.45
N GLU A 395 20.89 8.10 5.78
CA GLU A 395 22.10 7.53 6.40
C GLU A 395 22.17 6.02 6.22
N LEU A 396 21.03 5.32 6.38
CA LEU A 396 20.95 3.89 6.16
C LEU A 396 21.12 3.54 4.68
N ALA A 397 20.56 4.37 3.78
CA ALA A 397 20.75 4.24 2.34
C ALA A 397 22.23 4.32 1.97
N ALA A 398 22.95 5.35 2.45
CA ALA A 398 24.38 5.51 2.20
C ALA A 398 25.22 4.32 2.72
N GLN A 399 24.88 3.76 3.89
CA GLN A 399 25.53 2.56 4.41
C GLN A 399 25.26 1.33 3.53
N THR A 400 24.02 1.18 3.08
CA THR A 400 23.60 0.07 2.20
C THR A 400 24.32 0.16 0.85
N ASP A 401 24.40 1.35 0.25
CA ASP A 401 25.10 1.59 -1.01
C ASP A 401 26.61 1.32 -0.90
N ALA A 402 27.21 1.67 0.24
CA ALA A 402 28.62 1.39 0.48
C ALA A 402 28.91 -0.12 0.59
N LEU A 403 28.00 -0.89 1.20
CA LEU A 403 28.13 -2.34 1.35
C LEU A 403 27.79 -3.10 0.06
N TRP A 404 26.78 -2.63 -0.67
CA TRP A 404 26.23 -3.30 -1.84
C TRP A 404 25.93 -2.33 -2.99
N PRO A 405 26.96 -1.72 -3.62
CA PRO A 405 26.81 -0.66 -4.62
C PRO A 405 26.13 -1.08 -5.92
N GLN A 406 25.96 -2.38 -6.15
CA GLN A 406 25.36 -2.97 -7.36
C GLN A 406 24.16 -3.85 -7.01
N ARG A 407 23.51 -3.59 -5.87
CA ARG A 407 22.35 -4.34 -5.42
C ARG A 407 21.16 -4.09 -6.37
N PRO A 408 20.59 -5.13 -7.01
CA PRO A 408 19.41 -4.97 -7.84
C PRO A 408 18.24 -4.40 -7.05
N THR A 409 17.43 -3.55 -7.68
CA THR A 409 16.26 -2.90 -7.08
C THR A 409 15.32 -3.87 -6.33
N PRO A 410 14.98 -5.06 -6.86
CA PRO A 410 14.15 -6.02 -6.11
C PRO A 410 14.74 -6.43 -4.76
N LEU A 411 16.07 -6.53 -4.64
CA LEU A 411 16.72 -6.85 -3.36
C LEU A 411 16.76 -5.64 -2.41
N GLN A 412 16.81 -4.42 -2.94
CA GLN A 412 16.66 -3.20 -2.13
C GLN A 412 15.27 -3.13 -1.49
N ARG A 413 14.21 -3.43 -2.26
CA ARG A 413 12.83 -3.52 -1.75
C ARG A 413 12.68 -4.59 -0.66
N LEU A 414 13.32 -5.75 -0.82
CA LEU A 414 13.33 -6.80 0.21
C LEU A 414 14.12 -6.41 1.46
N PHE A 415 15.20 -5.63 1.31
CA PHE A 415 15.92 -5.05 2.44
C PHE A 415 15.02 -4.09 3.23
N ALA A 416 14.35 -3.15 2.56
CA ALA A 416 13.38 -2.24 3.19
C ALA A 416 12.25 -3.00 3.91
N PHE A 417 11.75 -4.07 3.29
CA PHE A 417 10.75 -4.96 3.87
C PHE A 417 11.24 -5.64 5.15
N GLY A 418 12.51 -6.07 5.19
CA GLY A 418 13.12 -6.59 6.41
C GLY A 418 13.25 -5.54 7.53
N VAL A 419 13.65 -4.31 7.17
CA VAL A 419 13.74 -3.19 8.13
C VAL A 419 12.37 -2.92 8.76
N ASP A 420 11.33 -2.79 7.93
CA ASP A 420 9.97 -2.52 8.41
C ASP A 420 9.39 -3.70 9.18
N ALA A 421 9.65 -4.96 8.77
CA ALA A 421 9.19 -6.13 9.50
C ALA A 421 9.66 -6.13 10.97
N TYR A 422 10.91 -5.74 11.23
CA TYR A 422 11.43 -5.59 12.59
C TYR A 422 10.79 -4.39 13.31
N ASN A 423 10.74 -3.23 12.64
CA ASN A 423 10.19 -1.99 13.21
C ASN A 423 8.67 -2.06 13.47
N LEU A 424 7.94 -2.97 12.82
CA LEU A 424 6.51 -3.18 13.05
C LEU A 424 6.23 -3.84 14.40
N LEU A 425 7.11 -4.70 14.91
CA LEU A 425 6.88 -5.45 16.16
C LEU A 425 6.42 -4.59 17.36
N PRO A 426 7.06 -3.44 17.68
CA PRO A 426 6.57 -2.56 18.75
C PRO A 426 5.22 -1.90 18.45
N ARG A 427 4.85 -1.75 17.16
CA ARG A 427 3.84 -0.80 16.68
C ARG A 427 2.53 -1.47 16.31
N ILE A 428 2.56 -2.76 15.97
CA ILE A 428 1.41 -3.54 15.50
C ILE A 428 0.20 -3.40 16.44
N ASN A 429 0.39 -3.62 17.75
CA ASN A 429 -0.72 -3.53 18.71
C ASN A 429 -1.29 -2.11 18.74
N SER A 430 -0.45 -1.07 18.74
CA SER A 430 -0.92 0.31 18.65
C SER A 430 -1.77 0.55 17.41
N MET A 431 -1.31 0.15 16.23
CA MET A 431 -2.06 0.35 14.99
C MET A 431 -3.36 -0.46 14.93
N ALA A 432 -3.38 -1.67 15.51
CA ALA A 432 -4.56 -2.51 15.54
C ALA A 432 -5.68 -1.92 16.41
N TRP A 433 -5.32 -1.31 17.55
CA TRP A 433 -6.28 -0.73 18.50
C TRP A 433 -6.62 0.73 18.18
N LEU A 434 -5.71 1.44 17.49
CA LEU A 434 -5.83 2.85 17.15
C LEU A 434 -5.76 2.96 15.62
N PRO A 435 -6.88 2.75 14.90
CA PRO A 435 -6.90 2.66 13.43
C PRO A 435 -6.50 3.96 12.72
N GLN A 436 -6.46 5.09 13.43
CA GLN A 436 -5.94 6.35 12.92
C GLN A 436 -4.40 6.41 12.89
N LEU A 437 -3.70 5.48 13.54
CA LEU A 437 -2.24 5.44 13.51
C LEU A 437 -1.73 4.84 12.20
N GLN A 438 -0.72 5.50 11.66
CA GLN A 438 0.06 5.01 10.54
C GLN A 438 1.53 5.12 10.92
N TYR A 439 2.31 4.11 10.54
CA TYR A 439 3.75 4.11 10.70
C TYR A 439 4.42 4.39 9.36
N GLU A 440 5.11 5.51 9.25
CA GLU A 440 5.89 5.87 8.07
C GLU A 440 7.13 4.96 7.96
N GLY A 441 6.99 3.89 7.17
CA GLY A 441 8.02 2.88 6.95
C GLY A 441 8.80 3.10 5.66
N LEU A 442 9.85 2.30 5.49
CA LEU A 442 10.65 2.29 4.26
C LEU A 442 9.89 1.72 3.06
N THR A 443 8.85 0.92 3.31
CA THR A 443 8.00 0.27 2.32
C THR A 443 6.66 0.98 2.05
N GLY A 444 6.47 2.17 2.62
CA GLY A 444 5.26 2.99 2.53
C GLY A 444 4.70 3.36 3.91
N ALA A 445 3.61 4.11 3.96
CA ALA A 445 2.87 4.32 5.20
C ALA A 445 2.13 3.02 5.56
N LEU A 446 2.37 2.49 6.75
CA LEU A 446 1.90 1.18 7.19
C LEU A 446 0.75 1.33 8.19
N SER A 447 -0.31 0.56 7.98
CA SER A 447 -1.46 0.46 8.88
C SER A 447 -1.91 -0.99 9.01
N VAL A 448 -2.79 -1.30 9.97
CA VAL A 448 -3.36 -2.63 10.16
C VAL A 448 -4.83 -2.59 9.76
N ASN A 449 -5.25 -3.47 8.85
CA ASN A 449 -6.66 -3.61 8.49
C ASN A 449 -7.40 -4.62 9.39
N GLN A 450 -8.70 -4.77 9.14
CA GLN A 450 -9.58 -5.67 9.90
C GLN A 450 -9.24 -7.16 9.76
N ASN A 451 -8.47 -7.54 8.75
CA ASN A 451 -8.02 -8.91 8.50
C ASN A 451 -6.65 -9.20 9.15
N ASN A 452 -6.16 -8.30 10.02
CA ASN A 452 -4.81 -8.31 10.58
C ASN A 452 -3.72 -8.27 9.51
N GLU A 453 -3.99 -7.67 8.36
CA GLU A 453 -3.00 -7.46 7.32
C GLU A 453 -2.40 -6.07 7.46
N ILE A 454 -1.08 -5.99 7.31
CA ILE A 454 -0.39 -4.73 7.14
C ILE A 454 -0.71 -4.22 5.73
N VAL A 455 -1.42 -3.10 5.68
CA VAL A 455 -1.71 -2.36 4.46
C VAL A 455 -0.68 -1.27 4.29
N ARG A 456 -0.11 -1.20 3.09
CA ARG A 456 0.86 -0.18 2.68
C ARG A 456 0.17 0.87 1.85
N SER A 457 0.38 2.14 2.15
CA SER A 457 0.11 3.26 1.24
C SER A 457 1.43 3.68 0.59
N LEU A 458 1.49 3.59 -0.73
CA LEU A 458 2.68 3.95 -1.50
C LEU A 458 2.58 5.36 -2.08
N PRO A 459 3.64 6.17 -1.96
CA PRO A 459 3.70 7.44 -2.67
C PRO A 459 3.70 7.22 -4.18
N GLU A 460 3.17 8.22 -4.90
CA GLU A 460 3.22 8.28 -6.35
C GLU A 460 4.46 9.07 -6.80
N ALA A 461 5.15 8.56 -7.80
CA ALA A 461 6.24 9.25 -8.46
C ALA A 461 5.99 9.35 -9.95
N VAL A 462 6.60 10.34 -10.59
CA VAL A 462 6.57 10.56 -12.03
C VAL A 462 7.99 10.60 -12.58
N VAL A 463 8.19 9.98 -13.74
CA VAL A 463 9.45 10.09 -14.47
C VAL A 463 9.44 11.37 -15.31
N THR A 464 10.47 12.20 -15.09
CA THR A 464 10.82 13.34 -15.94
C THR A 464 11.98 12.95 -16.86
N GLN A 465 12.27 13.74 -17.90
CA GLN A 465 13.36 13.45 -18.85
C GLN A 465 14.74 13.17 -18.22
N GLU A 466 14.98 13.66 -17.00
CA GLU A 466 16.28 13.53 -16.34
C GLU A 466 16.26 12.66 -15.07
N ARG A 467 15.10 12.52 -14.41
CA ARG A 467 15.01 11.90 -13.08
C ARG A 467 13.58 11.51 -12.70
N VAL A 468 13.48 10.68 -11.67
CA VAL A 468 12.24 10.44 -10.92
C VAL A 468 11.94 11.63 -9.99
N GLN A 469 10.68 12.00 -9.88
CA GLN A 469 10.18 13.01 -8.95
C GLN A 469 8.97 12.45 -8.19
N VAL A 470 8.99 12.53 -6.86
CA VAL A 470 7.83 12.15 -6.03
C VAL A 470 6.79 13.26 -6.05
N LEU A 471 5.53 12.86 -6.20
CA LEU A 471 4.38 13.76 -6.18
C LEU A 471 3.90 13.93 -4.74
N ALA A 472 3.64 15.18 -4.34
CA ALA A 472 3.02 15.46 -3.04
C ALA A 472 1.54 15.05 -3.06
N GLU A 473 1.09 14.36 -2.01
CA GLU A 473 -0.30 13.92 -1.84
C GLU A 473 -1.26 15.03 -1.39
#